data_AF-A0A519LP44-F1
#
_entry.id   AF-A0A519LP44-F1
#
_cell.length_a   1.000
_cell.length_b   1.000
_cell.length_c   1.000
_cell.angle_alpha   90.00
_cell.angle_beta   90.00
_cell.angle_gamma   90.00
#
_symmetry.space_group_name_H-M   'P 1'
#
loop_
_entity.id
_entity.type
_entity.pdbx_description
1 polymer ?
#
loop_
_entity_poly.entity_id
_entity_poly.type
_entity_poly.pdbx_seq_one_letter_code
_entity_poly.pdbx_strand_id
1 'polypeptide(L)'
;MKKIIVAVLILLFTQTINAQKGFKPLFDGKTTKGWHSYGKNSAGAGWKVEDGILHFDPEMAKDGQGGDLVTDAEFENFHLKLDWKISPNGNSGILFYVNENPEKYKDTYNTGLEMQVLDNDGHPDGKIIKHRAGDLYDLIQSKSEPVKPVGEWNTAEVISKKGKLTLILN
;
A
#
# COMPACT_ATOMS: atom_id res chain seq x y z
N MET A 1 40.00 42.71 14.98
CA MET A 1 39.20 41.93 14.00
C MET A 1 38.29 40.98 14.77
N LYS A 2 36.99 41.26 14.84
CA LYS A 2 36.02 40.41 15.58
C LYS A 2 35.51 39.32 14.65
N LYS A 3 35.76 38.05 14.97
CA LYS A 3 35.24 36.89 14.23
C LYS A 3 33.78 36.69 14.61
N ILE A 4 32.87 36.83 13.65
CA ILE A 4 31.45 36.52 13.81
C ILE A 4 31.32 35.02 13.52
N ILE A 5 30.92 34.25 14.53
CA ILE A 5 30.57 32.83 14.39
C ILE A 5 29.08 32.78 14.09
N VAL A 6 28.72 32.40 12.87
CA VAL A 6 27.33 32.09 12.50
C VAL A 6 27.08 30.63 12.86
N ALA A 7 26.34 30.39 13.94
CA ALA A 7 25.84 29.07 14.28
C ALA A 7 24.63 28.76 13.40
N VAL A 8 24.79 27.84 12.44
CA VAL A 8 23.67 27.30 11.66
C VAL A 8 22.95 26.28 12.54
N LEU A 9 21.78 26.64 13.05
CA LEU A 9 20.92 25.74 13.82
C LEU A 9 20.18 24.83 12.84
N ILE A 10 20.67 23.60 12.66
CA ILE A 10 19.96 22.58 11.87
C ILE A 10 18.87 21.99 12.78
N LEU A 11 17.63 22.46 12.61
CA LEU A 11 16.46 21.84 13.23
C LEU A 11 16.14 20.53 12.50
N LEU A 12 16.59 19.41 13.08
CA LEU A 12 16.14 18.08 12.71
C LEU A 12 14.71 17.90 13.21
N PHE A 13 13.73 18.08 12.33
CA PHE A 13 12.34 17.69 12.60
C PHE A 13 12.25 16.16 12.55
N THR A 14 12.27 15.51 13.72
CA THR A 14 11.86 14.11 13.82
C THR A 14 10.36 14.04 13.68
N GLN A 15 9.86 13.65 12.50
CA GLN A 15 8.45 13.28 12.34
C GLN A 15 8.20 12.00 13.13
N THR A 16 7.57 12.12 14.30
CA THR A 16 7.02 10.97 15.01
C THR A 16 5.70 10.61 14.33
N ILE A 17 5.63 9.43 13.68
CA ILE A 17 4.37 8.87 13.23
C ILE A 17 3.54 8.53 14.46
N ASN A 18 2.59 9.40 14.78
CA ASN A 18 1.57 9.12 15.77
C ASN A 18 0.40 8.45 15.06
N ALA A 19 0.05 7.25 15.51
CA ALA A 19 -1.15 6.58 15.03
C ALA A 19 -2.37 7.48 15.27
N GLN A 20 -3.31 7.51 14.31
CA GLN A 20 -4.63 8.07 14.57
C GLN A 20 -5.24 7.35 15.79
N LYS A 21 -5.93 8.09 16.67
CA LYS A 21 -6.56 7.50 17.85
C LYS A 21 -7.44 6.30 17.46
N GLY A 22 -7.17 5.13 18.04
CA GLY A 22 -7.88 3.88 17.74
C GLY A 22 -7.23 3.00 16.67
N PHE A 23 -6.17 3.47 16.01
CA PHE A 23 -5.39 2.70 15.04
C PHE A 23 -4.07 2.22 15.63
N LYS A 24 -3.61 1.05 15.18
CA LYS A 24 -2.25 0.56 15.38
C LYS A 24 -1.48 0.75 14.07
N PRO A 25 -0.30 1.40 14.06
CA PRO A 25 0.51 1.50 12.86
C PRO A 25 0.93 0.11 12.38
N LEU A 26 0.75 -0.15 11.09
CA LEU A 26 1.33 -1.31 10.40
C LEU A 26 2.69 -0.99 9.77
N PHE A 27 2.97 0.29 9.53
CA PHE A 27 4.23 0.77 8.99
C PHE A 27 4.82 1.85 9.91
N ASP A 28 6.12 1.77 10.16
CA ASP A 28 6.83 2.64 11.10
C ASP A 28 7.48 3.88 10.42
N GLY A 29 7.35 4.00 9.09
CA GLY A 29 7.95 5.06 8.30
C GLY A 29 9.45 4.87 8.02
N LYS A 30 10.04 3.74 8.41
CA LYS A 30 11.50 3.55 8.42
C LYS A 30 11.96 2.21 7.89
N THR A 31 11.19 1.16 8.12
CA THR A 31 11.57 -0.22 7.83
C THR A 31 10.39 -1.01 7.30
N THR A 32 10.67 -2.17 6.72
CA THR A 32 9.66 -3.17 6.34
C THR A 32 9.28 -4.09 7.50
N LYS A 33 9.60 -3.74 8.76
CA LYS A 33 9.27 -4.55 9.92
C LYS A 33 7.77 -4.73 10.05
N GLY A 34 7.32 -5.97 10.30
CA GLY A 34 5.90 -6.31 10.30
C GLY A 34 5.38 -6.75 8.93
N TRP A 35 6.26 -6.85 7.93
CA TRP A 35 5.95 -7.23 6.57
C TRP A 35 7.00 -8.20 6.00
N HIS A 36 6.54 -9.07 5.09
CA HIS A 36 7.38 -9.92 4.27
C HIS A 36 6.78 -10.10 2.88
N SER A 37 7.58 -10.53 1.92
CA SER A 37 7.03 -10.91 0.62
C SER A 37 6.32 -12.25 0.73
N TYR A 38 5.18 -12.41 0.04
CA TYR A 38 4.38 -13.63 0.07
C TYR A 38 5.22 -14.90 -0.16
N GLY A 39 5.12 -15.85 0.76
CA GLY A 39 5.86 -17.10 0.78
C GLY A 39 7.33 -16.98 1.18
N LYS A 40 7.76 -15.86 1.76
CA LYS A 40 9.15 -15.60 2.15
C LYS A 40 9.25 -15.11 3.59
N ASN A 41 10.47 -15.10 4.14
CA ASN A 41 10.73 -14.69 5.53
C ASN A 41 11.05 -13.19 5.68
N SER A 42 11.17 -12.45 4.57
CA SER A 42 11.50 -11.02 4.57
C SER A 42 10.94 -10.35 3.32
N ALA A 43 10.82 -9.03 3.37
CA ALA A 43 10.54 -8.23 2.19
C ALA A 43 11.66 -8.40 1.15
N GLY A 44 11.29 -8.61 -0.11
CA GLY A 44 12.24 -8.60 -1.23
C GLY A 44 12.79 -7.20 -1.52
N ALA A 45 13.91 -7.12 -2.24
CA ALA A 45 14.60 -5.86 -2.53
C ALA A 45 13.78 -4.87 -3.40
N GLY A 46 12.71 -5.35 -4.05
CA GLY A 46 11.74 -4.49 -4.73
C GLY A 46 10.94 -3.61 -3.77
N TRP A 47 10.82 -3.96 -2.49
CA TRP A 47 10.14 -3.12 -1.49
C TRP A 47 11.15 -2.29 -0.71
N LYS A 48 11.06 -0.98 -0.86
CA LYS A 48 11.97 -0.01 -0.24
C LYS A 48 11.23 0.97 0.64
N VAL A 49 11.94 1.51 1.61
CA VAL A 49 11.48 2.64 2.41
C VAL A 49 12.36 3.85 2.11
N GLU A 50 11.75 4.89 1.56
CA GLU A 50 12.41 6.16 1.21
C GLU A 50 11.50 7.32 1.63
N ASP A 51 12.07 8.33 2.29
CA ASP A 51 11.34 9.53 2.76
C ASP A 51 10.04 9.24 3.54
N GLY A 52 10.05 8.18 4.36
CA GLY A 52 8.88 7.80 5.15
C GLY A 52 7.80 7.08 4.35
N ILE A 53 8.09 6.64 3.12
CA ILE A 53 7.16 5.98 2.20
C ILE A 53 7.68 4.57 1.92
N LEU A 54 6.80 3.58 2.07
CA LEU A 54 7.01 2.23 1.56
C LEU A 54 6.57 2.19 0.09
N HIS A 55 7.49 1.93 -0.83
CA HIS A 55 7.20 1.89 -2.26
C HIS A 55 7.79 0.64 -2.94
N PHE A 56 7.23 0.30 -4.09
CA PHE A 56 7.71 -0.78 -4.94
C PHE A 56 8.60 -0.23 -6.06
N ASP A 57 9.82 -0.74 -6.17
CA ASP A 57 10.79 -0.45 -7.21
C ASP A 57 10.94 -1.66 -8.16
N PRO A 58 10.37 -1.59 -9.37
CA PRO A 58 10.40 -2.72 -10.31
C PRO A 58 11.81 -3.05 -10.80
N GLU A 59 12.75 -2.11 -10.80
CA GLU A 59 14.12 -2.37 -11.24
C GLU A 59 14.87 -3.27 -10.25
N MET A 60 14.51 -3.18 -8.96
CA MET A 60 15.07 -3.99 -7.88
C MET A 60 14.28 -5.27 -7.61
N ALA A 61 13.11 -5.42 -8.22
CA ALA A 61 12.24 -6.58 -8.09
C ALA A 61 12.67 -7.80 -8.94
N LYS A 62 13.76 -7.66 -9.72
CA LYS A 62 14.31 -8.70 -10.60
C LYS A 62 14.77 -9.94 -9.81
N ASP A 63 14.97 -11.05 -10.52
CA ASP A 63 15.50 -12.30 -9.96
C ASP A 63 14.76 -12.81 -8.72
N GLY A 64 13.42 -12.64 -8.73
CA GLY A 64 12.56 -13.08 -7.64
C GLY A 64 12.61 -12.17 -6.41
N GLN A 65 13.17 -10.96 -6.50
CA GLN A 65 13.20 -9.99 -5.39
C GLN A 65 11.96 -9.09 -5.30
N GLY A 66 10.98 -9.29 -6.19
CA GLY A 66 9.66 -8.70 -6.10
C GLY A 66 8.66 -9.57 -5.34
N GLY A 67 7.43 -9.53 -5.82
CA GLY A 67 6.27 -10.21 -5.24
C GLY A 67 5.48 -9.30 -4.31
N ASP A 68 4.25 -9.72 -4.00
CA ASP A 68 3.36 -8.99 -3.12
C ASP A 68 3.93 -8.94 -1.70
N LEU A 69 3.65 -7.84 -1.01
CA LEU A 69 4.02 -7.66 0.38
C LEU A 69 2.80 -7.92 1.27
N VAL A 70 2.98 -8.78 2.27
CA VAL A 70 1.94 -9.18 3.22
C VAL A 70 2.37 -8.85 4.64
N THR A 71 1.40 -8.65 5.54
CA THR A 71 1.66 -8.41 6.95
C THR A 71 2.07 -9.69 7.67
N ASP A 72 2.99 -9.58 8.63
CA ASP A 72 3.34 -10.70 9.54
C ASP A 72 2.15 -11.14 10.41
N ALA A 73 1.15 -10.28 10.59
CA ALA A 73 -0.05 -10.53 11.37
C ALA A 73 -1.25 -10.80 10.47
N GLU A 74 -2.14 -11.67 10.95
CA GLU A 74 -3.45 -11.93 10.32
C GLU A 74 -4.56 -11.12 11.00
N PHE A 75 -5.56 -10.73 10.23
CA PHE A 75 -6.70 -9.95 10.70
C PHE A 75 -8.02 -10.50 10.15
N GLU A 76 -9.02 -10.65 11.02
CA GLU A 76 -10.36 -11.07 10.63
C GLU A 76 -11.31 -9.86 10.52
N ASN A 77 -11.57 -9.20 11.66
CA ASN A 77 -12.35 -7.98 11.74
C ASN A 77 -11.41 -6.78 11.89
N PHE A 78 -11.36 -5.92 10.89
CA PHE A 78 -10.39 -4.82 10.86
C PHE A 78 -10.94 -3.59 10.15
N HIS A 79 -10.29 -2.47 10.44
CA HIS A 79 -10.41 -1.21 9.71
C HIS A 79 -9.01 -0.82 9.30
N LEU A 80 -8.64 -1.16 8.07
CA LEU A 80 -7.37 -0.75 7.47
C LEU A 80 -7.57 0.64 6.88
N LYS A 81 -6.62 1.53 7.14
CA LYS A 81 -6.54 2.87 6.55
C LYS A 81 -5.11 3.11 6.09
N LEU A 82 -4.95 3.50 4.84
CA LEU A 82 -3.64 3.82 4.25
C LEU A 82 -3.78 4.89 3.19
N ASP A 83 -2.69 5.62 2.96
CA ASP A 83 -2.56 6.52 1.82
C ASP A 83 -1.73 5.84 0.73
N TRP A 84 -2.15 6.01 -0.53
CA TRP A 84 -1.43 5.50 -1.69
C TRP A 84 -1.29 6.56 -2.77
N LYS A 85 -0.23 6.44 -3.56
CA LYS A 85 0.07 7.26 -4.73
C LYS A 85 0.58 6.35 -5.83
N ILE A 86 0.17 6.59 -7.06
CA ILE A 86 0.54 5.76 -8.22
C ILE A 86 1.31 6.59 -9.26
N SER A 87 2.16 5.91 -10.04
CA SER A 87 2.87 6.47 -11.19
C SER A 87 2.00 6.45 -12.46
N PRO A 88 2.37 7.19 -13.52
CA PRO A 88 1.70 7.07 -14.82
C PRO A 88 1.68 5.63 -15.32
N ASN A 89 0.54 5.18 -15.82
CA ASN A 89 0.27 3.80 -16.23
C ASN A 89 0.55 2.77 -15.11
N GLY A 90 0.54 3.17 -13.84
CA GLY A 90 0.81 2.25 -12.75
C GLY A 90 -0.40 1.38 -12.42
N ASN A 91 -0.12 0.18 -11.92
CA ASN A 91 -1.09 -0.80 -11.45
C ASN A 91 -0.56 -1.45 -10.17
N SER A 92 -1.40 -1.56 -9.16
CA SER A 92 -1.14 -2.19 -7.87
C SER A 92 -2.47 -2.56 -7.22
N GLY A 93 -2.46 -3.06 -5.99
CA GLY A 93 -3.66 -3.46 -5.29
C GLY A 93 -3.50 -3.43 -3.78
N ILE A 94 -4.62 -3.25 -3.09
CA ILE A 94 -4.71 -3.45 -1.64
C ILE A 94 -5.46 -4.76 -1.44
N LEU A 95 -4.72 -5.83 -1.21
CA LEU A 95 -5.29 -7.15 -1.00
C LEU A 95 -5.58 -7.43 0.47
N PHE A 96 -6.67 -8.15 0.73
CA PHE A 96 -7.10 -8.55 2.07
C PHE A 96 -7.74 -9.94 2.03
N TYR A 97 -7.78 -10.61 3.18
CA TYR A 97 -8.14 -12.04 3.31
C TYR A 97 -7.20 -13.00 2.56
N VAL A 98 -5.97 -12.58 2.29
CA VAL A 98 -4.93 -13.45 1.74
C VAL A 98 -4.70 -14.60 2.72
N ASN A 99 -4.76 -15.83 2.23
CA ASN A 99 -4.34 -17.02 2.95
C ASN A 99 -2.95 -17.41 2.45
N GLU A 100 -1.96 -17.25 3.31
CA GLU A 100 -0.59 -17.54 2.98
C GLU A 100 -0.26 -19.03 3.14
N ASN A 101 -0.49 -19.75 2.04
CA ASN A 101 -0.08 -21.13 1.89
C ASN A 101 0.54 -21.29 0.48
N PRO A 102 1.83 -20.99 0.31
CA PRO A 102 2.48 -21.00 -1.00
C PRO A 102 2.55 -22.38 -1.65
N GLU A 103 2.37 -23.47 -0.88
CA GLU A 103 2.27 -24.83 -1.44
C GLU A 103 0.94 -25.04 -2.17
N LYS A 104 -0.12 -24.34 -1.75
CA LYS A 104 -1.48 -24.48 -2.29
C LYS A 104 -1.90 -23.33 -3.20
N TYR A 105 -1.50 -22.11 -2.86
CA TYR A 105 -1.88 -20.88 -3.52
C TYR A 105 -0.61 -20.17 -3.97
N LYS A 106 -0.41 -20.08 -5.28
CA LYS A 106 0.82 -19.53 -5.86
C LYS A 106 0.94 -18.02 -5.63
N ASP A 107 -0.19 -17.34 -5.67
CA ASP A 107 -0.26 -15.89 -5.63
C ASP A 107 -1.32 -15.42 -4.63
N THR A 108 -1.15 -14.21 -4.10
CA THR A 108 -2.04 -13.62 -3.10
C THR A 108 -3.49 -13.54 -3.59
N TYR A 109 -3.69 -13.16 -4.86
CA TYR A 109 -5.01 -13.03 -5.50
C TYR A 109 -5.75 -14.37 -5.69
N ASN A 110 -5.11 -15.53 -5.45
CA ASN A 110 -5.83 -16.80 -5.46
C ASN A 110 -6.81 -16.92 -4.28
N THR A 111 -6.63 -16.12 -3.23
CA THR A 111 -7.47 -16.13 -2.02
C THR A 111 -7.89 -14.74 -1.58
N GLY A 112 -7.01 -13.75 -1.75
CA GLY A 112 -7.27 -12.37 -1.39
C GLY A 112 -8.30 -11.71 -2.30
N LEU A 113 -9.14 -10.89 -1.68
CA LEU A 113 -9.93 -9.89 -2.37
C LEU A 113 -9.10 -8.61 -2.52
N GLU A 114 -9.37 -7.83 -3.54
CA GLU A 114 -8.53 -6.69 -3.92
C GLU A 114 -9.35 -5.41 -4.08
N MET A 115 -8.98 -4.37 -3.32
CA MET A 115 -9.35 -3.01 -3.67
C MET A 115 -8.30 -2.49 -4.66
N GLN A 116 -8.75 -2.21 -5.88
CA GLN A 116 -7.86 -1.92 -6.99
C GLN A 116 -7.17 -0.56 -6.83
N VAL A 117 -5.89 -0.48 -7.22
CA VAL A 117 -5.10 0.76 -7.26
C VAL A 117 -4.54 0.95 -8.67
N LEU A 118 -5.07 1.91 -9.41
CA LEU A 118 -4.77 2.04 -10.83
C LEU A 118 -4.64 3.50 -11.27
N ASP A 119 -3.76 3.76 -12.24
CA ASP A 119 -3.95 4.88 -13.17
C ASP A 119 -5.08 4.52 -14.14
N ASN A 120 -6.29 4.93 -13.77
CA ASN A 120 -7.53 4.63 -14.47
C ASN A 120 -7.52 4.91 -15.98
N ASP A 121 -6.94 6.05 -16.38
CA ASP A 121 -7.02 6.50 -17.77
C ASP A 121 -5.73 6.20 -18.54
N GLY A 122 -4.60 5.98 -17.84
CA GLY A 122 -3.33 5.59 -18.45
C GLY A 122 -3.16 4.08 -18.60
N HIS A 123 -3.49 3.29 -17.59
CA HIS A 123 -3.27 1.84 -17.63
C HIS A 123 -4.34 1.14 -18.50
N PRO A 124 -3.97 0.21 -19.42
CA PRO A 124 -4.93 -0.43 -20.33
C PRO A 124 -6.10 -1.15 -19.66
N ASP A 125 -5.87 -1.64 -18.44
CA ASP A 125 -6.86 -2.36 -17.65
C ASP A 125 -8.02 -1.47 -17.17
N GLY A 126 -7.78 -0.16 -17.04
CA GLY A 126 -8.80 0.81 -16.64
C GLY A 126 -9.92 1.01 -17.67
N LYS A 127 -9.81 0.39 -18.86
CA LYS A 127 -10.89 0.25 -19.84
C LYS A 127 -12.00 -0.70 -19.37
N ILE A 128 -11.71 -1.57 -18.41
CA ILE A 128 -12.68 -2.46 -17.80
C ILE A 128 -13.22 -1.76 -16.55
N ILE A 129 -14.52 -1.50 -16.54
CA ILE A 129 -15.14 -0.63 -15.53
C ILE A 129 -15.10 -1.19 -14.09
N LYS A 130 -14.83 -2.49 -13.91
CA LYS A 130 -14.65 -3.14 -12.60
C LYS A 130 -13.17 -3.28 -12.19
N HIS A 131 -12.27 -2.71 -12.97
CA HIS A 131 -10.81 -2.77 -12.76
C HIS A 131 -10.26 -1.37 -12.47
N ARG A 132 -11.11 -0.40 -12.15
CA ARG A 132 -10.70 0.99 -11.88
C ARG A 132 -10.43 1.16 -10.39
N ALA A 133 -9.65 2.17 -10.04
CA ALA A 133 -9.20 2.45 -8.69
C ALA A 133 -10.39 2.56 -7.72
N GLY A 134 -10.33 1.78 -6.64
CA GLY A 134 -11.37 1.69 -5.61
C GLY A 134 -12.45 0.63 -5.86
N ASP A 135 -12.49 0.00 -7.03
CA ASP A 135 -13.35 -1.16 -7.28
C ASP A 135 -12.90 -2.36 -6.46
N LEU A 136 -13.83 -3.28 -6.23
CA LEU A 136 -13.49 -4.66 -5.86
C LEU A 136 -13.15 -5.39 -7.17
N TYR A 137 -11.86 -5.57 -7.42
CA TYR A 137 -11.31 -5.97 -8.72
C TYR A 137 -12.06 -7.15 -9.35
N ASP A 138 -12.51 -6.96 -10.60
CA ASP A 138 -13.32 -7.87 -11.43
C ASP A 138 -14.65 -8.36 -10.82
N LEU A 139 -15.03 -7.93 -9.62
CA LEU A 139 -16.25 -8.37 -8.96
C LEU A 139 -17.31 -7.26 -8.93
N ILE A 140 -16.98 -6.11 -8.33
CA ILE A 140 -17.96 -5.05 -8.01
C ILE A 140 -17.35 -3.68 -8.31
N GLN A 141 -18.00 -2.96 -9.23
CA GLN A 141 -17.71 -1.55 -9.49
C GLN A 141 -18.10 -0.67 -8.28
N SER A 142 -17.26 0.30 -7.96
CA SER A 142 -17.55 1.36 -7.00
C SER A 142 -18.74 2.22 -7.44
N LYS A 143 -19.46 2.81 -6.47
CA LYS A 143 -20.59 3.72 -6.74
C LYS A 143 -20.16 5.10 -7.23
N SER A 144 -18.90 5.44 -7.04
CA SER A 144 -18.28 6.71 -7.42
C SER A 144 -16.81 6.49 -7.75
N GLU A 145 -16.23 7.40 -8.52
CA GLU A 145 -14.82 7.37 -8.90
C GLU A 145 -14.10 8.61 -8.36
N PRO A 146 -13.83 8.69 -7.05
CA PRO A 146 -13.22 9.86 -6.43
C PRO A 146 -11.69 9.84 -6.48
N VAL A 147 -11.09 8.96 -7.30
CA VAL A 147 -9.63 8.85 -7.42
C VAL A 147 -9.03 10.17 -7.89
N LYS A 148 -7.93 10.58 -7.24
CA LYS A 148 -7.20 11.79 -7.61
C LYS A 148 -6.26 11.52 -8.79
N PRO A 149 -5.81 12.57 -9.51
CA PRO A 149 -4.85 12.43 -10.58
C PRO A 149 -3.57 11.69 -10.16
N VAL A 150 -2.91 11.07 -11.15
CA VAL A 150 -1.60 10.43 -10.99
C VAL A 150 -0.61 11.36 -10.29
N GLY A 151 0.14 10.83 -9.32
CA GLY A 151 1.08 11.60 -8.52
C GLY A 151 0.49 12.27 -7.28
N GLU A 152 -0.83 12.24 -7.09
CA GLU A 152 -1.48 12.70 -5.86
C GLU A 152 -1.74 11.56 -4.87
N TRP A 153 -1.80 11.91 -3.58
CA TRP A 153 -2.11 10.98 -2.50
C TRP A 153 -3.61 10.77 -2.36
N ASN A 154 -4.02 9.51 -2.44
CA ASN A 154 -5.38 9.04 -2.17
C ASN A 154 -5.41 8.35 -0.81
N THR A 155 -6.53 8.46 -0.09
CA THR A 155 -6.74 7.72 1.16
C THR A 155 -7.73 6.60 0.91
N ALA A 156 -7.33 5.37 1.21
CA ALA A 156 -8.16 4.18 1.12
C ALA A 156 -8.50 3.63 2.51
N GLU A 157 -9.73 3.16 2.68
CA GLU A 157 -10.16 2.42 3.87
C GLU A 157 -10.81 1.09 3.46
N VAL A 158 -10.33 -0.01 4.06
CA VAL A 158 -10.91 -1.35 3.92
C VAL A 158 -11.44 -1.77 5.29
N ILE A 159 -12.76 -1.92 5.37
CA ILE A 159 -13.45 -2.21 6.62
C ILE A 159 -14.10 -3.58 6.51
N SER A 160 -13.62 -4.53 7.31
CA SER A 160 -14.29 -5.79 7.55
C SER A 160 -14.89 -5.84 8.94
N LYS A 161 -16.20 -6.06 9.01
CA LYS A 161 -16.92 -6.18 10.27
C LYS A 161 -18.01 -7.23 10.19
N LYS A 162 -17.77 -8.38 10.83
CA LYS A 162 -18.69 -9.52 10.95
C LYS A 162 -19.24 -9.96 9.59
N GLY A 163 -18.34 -10.14 8.63
CA GLY A 163 -18.68 -10.54 7.26
C GLY A 163 -19.17 -9.41 6.35
N LYS A 164 -19.39 -8.19 6.87
CA LYS A 164 -19.65 -7.01 6.03
C LYS A 164 -18.34 -6.37 5.61
N LEU A 165 -18.10 -6.33 4.30
CA LEU A 165 -17.00 -5.60 3.68
C LEU A 165 -17.47 -4.21 3.23
N THR A 166 -16.64 -3.19 3.42
CA THR A 166 -16.85 -1.83 2.91
C THR A 166 -15.52 -1.26 2.46
N LEU A 167 -15.48 -0.78 1.22
CA LEU A 167 -14.34 -0.10 0.62
C LEU A 167 -14.67 1.38 0.47
N ILE A 168 -13.74 2.25 0.86
CA ILE A 168 -13.87 3.70 0.76
C ILE A 168 -12.60 4.23 0.13
N LEU A 169 -12.75 5.08 -0.88
CA LEU A 169 -11.68 5.85 -1.48
C LEU A 169 -12.06 7.34 -1.36
N ASN A 170 -11.18 8.16 -0.79
CA ASN A 170 -11.30 9.61 -0.59
C ASN A 170 -12.63 10.09 0.04
#